data_AF-H0HKH8-F1
#
_entry.id   AF-H0HKH8-F1
#
_cell.length_a   1.000
_cell.length_b   1.000
_cell.length_c   1.000
_cell.angle_alpha   90.00
_cell.angle_beta   90.00
_cell.angle_gamma   90.00
#
_symmetry.space_group_name_H-M   'P 1'
#
loop_
_entity.id
_entity.type
_entity.pdbx_description
1 polymer ?
#
loop_
_entity_poly.entity_id
_entity_poly.type
_entity_poly.pdbx_seq_one_letter_code
_entity_poly.pdbx_strand_id
1 'polypeptide(L)'
;MYSLQLASNLIPDTGVGQRVVGVVFELDDVELSQLDRFEGAGKGYDRVERFRVRTDDETGKLEAFTYIARDSFLDPDLKPYDWYLRLVVAGAREHALPEEYVAAIESTQTVCDRVQDRPSRIEALVLLGATS
;
A
#
# COMPACT_ATOMS: atom_id res chain seq x y z
N MET A 1 2.33 -9.48 15.73
CA MET A 1 2.72 -8.05 15.70
C MET A 1 2.00 -7.43 14.50
N TYR A 2 1.38 -6.26 14.59
CA TYR A 2 0.54 -5.74 13.49
C TYR A 2 1.33 -4.93 12.46
N SER A 3 1.14 -5.23 11.17
CA SER A 3 1.67 -4.53 9.99
C SER A 3 0.56 -3.73 9.31
N LEU A 4 0.77 -2.47 8.96
CA LEU A 4 -0.14 -1.76 8.05
C LEU A 4 0.43 -1.86 6.63
N GLN A 5 -0.26 -2.58 5.74
CA GLN A 5 0.14 -2.66 4.34
C GLN A 5 -0.73 -1.70 3.53
N LEU A 6 -0.14 -0.55 3.22
CA LEU A 6 -0.68 0.38 2.25
C LEU A 6 -0.06 0.01 0.91
N ALA A 7 -0.89 -0.26 -0.09
CA ALA A 7 -0.43 -0.59 -1.44
C ALA A 7 0.11 0.65 -2.19
N SER A 8 0.55 1.68 -1.48
CA SER A 8 1.14 2.90 -2.03
C SER A 8 1.92 3.64 -0.93
N ASN A 9 2.81 4.54 -1.34
CA ASN A 9 3.63 5.27 -0.40
C ASN A 9 2.84 6.35 0.37
N LEU A 10 3.23 6.60 1.62
CA LEU A 10 2.73 7.70 2.43
C LEU A 10 3.66 8.91 2.29
N ILE A 11 3.08 10.09 2.07
CA ILE A 11 3.81 11.36 2.19
C ILE A 11 3.20 12.11 3.39
N PRO A 12 4.00 12.47 4.42
CA PRO A 12 3.50 13.27 5.52
C PRO A 12 2.98 14.61 5.01
N ASP A 13 1.67 14.84 5.14
CA ASP A 13 1.06 16.16 4.93
C ASP A 13 0.67 16.76 6.28
N THR A 14 0.95 18.05 6.45
CA THR A 14 0.57 18.84 7.64
C THR A 14 -0.78 19.54 7.46
N GLY A 15 -1.41 19.40 6.30
CA GLY A 15 -2.76 19.87 6.01
C GLY A 15 -3.82 19.24 6.94
N VAL A 16 -4.69 20.09 7.48
CA VAL A 16 -5.81 19.63 8.32
C VAL A 16 -6.80 18.84 7.46
N GLY A 17 -7.10 17.61 7.87
CA GLY A 17 -8.15 16.77 7.26
C GLY A 17 -7.66 15.73 6.27
N GLN A 18 -6.35 15.65 5.99
CA GLN A 18 -5.80 14.58 5.17
C GLN A 18 -5.77 13.26 5.92
N ARG A 19 -6.27 12.20 5.27
CA ARG A 19 -6.32 10.85 5.83
C ARG A 19 -6.01 9.84 4.74
N VAL A 20 -5.30 8.79 5.13
CA VAL A 20 -5.06 7.60 4.31
C VAL A 20 -5.76 6.43 5.00
N VAL A 21 -6.58 5.71 4.24
CA VAL A 21 -7.24 4.48 4.70
C VAL A 21 -6.43 3.29 4.20
N GLY A 22 -6.25 2.30 5.06
CA GLY A 22 -5.45 1.12 4.75
C GLY A 22 -5.94 -0.10 5.52
N VAL A 23 -5.24 -1.22 5.32
CA VAL A 23 -5.55 -2.50 5.96
C VAL A 23 -4.42 -2.85 6.91
N VAL A 24 -4.79 -3.23 8.14
CA VAL A 24 -3.86 -3.76 9.13
C VAL A 24 -3.88 -5.29 9.05
N PHE A 25 -2.71 -5.87 8.88
CA PHE A 25 -2.44 -7.30 8.90
C PHE A 25 -1.77 -7.69 10.22
N GLU A 26 -2.04 -8.88 10.72
CA GLU A 26 -1.25 -9.47 11.79
C GLU A 26 -0.20 -10.38 11.17
N LEU A 27 1.07 -10.13 11.49
CA LEU A 27 2.20 -10.93 11.01
C LEU A 27 2.94 -11.56 12.21
N ASP A 28 3.45 -12.76 11.99
CA ASP A 28 4.44 -13.37 12.87
C ASP A 28 5.86 -12.85 12.60
N ASP A 29 6.82 -13.20 13.47
CA ASP A 29 8.21 -12.71 13.38
C ASP A 29 8.92 -13.19 12.10
N VAL A 30 8.52 -14.34 11.56
CA VAL A 30 9.10 -14.93 10.35
C VAL A 30 8.58 -14.19 9.12
N GLU A 31 7.28 -13.94 9.05
CA GLU A 31 6.63 -13.15 8.00
C GLU A 31 7.14 -11.72 7.97
N LEU A 32 7.32 -11.11 9.15
CA LEU A 32 7.90 -9.79 9.30
C LEU A 32 9.34 -9.74 8.78
N SER A 33 10.17 -10.71 9.14
CA SER A 33 11.55 -10.81 8.66
C SER A 33 11.63 -11.00 7.14
N GLN A 34 10.65 -11.69 6.54
CA GLN A 34 10.54 -11.80 5.10
C GLN A 34 10.18 -10.45 4.49
N LEU A 35 9.18 -9.75 5.04
CA LEU A 35 8.76 -8.43 4.58
C LEU A 35 9.91 -7.40 4.64
N ASP A 36 10.66 -7.38 5.75
CA ASP A 36 11.87 -6.55 5.91
C ASP A 36 12.89 -6.79 4.80
N ARG A 37 13.06 -8.05 4.37
CA ARG A 37 13.99 -8.40 3.30
C ARG A 37 13.49 -7.92 1.93
N PHE A 38 12.18 -7.92 1.71
CA PHE A 38 11.59 -7.47 0.45
C PHE A 38 11.56 -5.94 0.34
N GLU A 39 11.24 -5.24 1.44
CA GLU A 39 10.98 -3.79 1.49
C GLU A 39 12.17 -2.97 2.04
N GLY A 40 12.82 -3.42 3.11
CA GLY A 40 13.81 -2.67 3.89
C GLY A 40 15.28 -2.83 3.47
N ALA A 41 15.62 -3.79 2.61
CA ALA A 41 17.00 -4.06 2.20
C ALA A 41 17.55 -3.04 1.17
N GLY A 42 17.66 -1.76 1.55
CA GLY A 42 18.31 -0.71 0.75
C GLY A 42 17.52 -0.25 -0.49
N LYS A 43 16.23 -0.59 -0.59
CA LYS A 43 15.40 -0.36 -1.79
C LYS A 43 14.62 0.97 -1.83
N GLY A 44 14.82 1.85 -0.85
CA GLY A 44 14.24 3.19 -0.86
C GLY A 44 13.25 3.49 0.24
N TYR A 45 12.82 2.50 1.02
CA TYR A 45 11.85 2.66 2.11
C TYR A 45 12.48 2.55 3.50
N ASP A 46 12.04 3.39 4.42
CA ASP A 46 12.37 3.37 5.83
C ASP A 46 11.22 2.74 6.63
N ARG A 47 11.57 1.83 7.54
CA ARG A 47 10.60 1.21 8.46
C ARG A 47 10.27 2.16 9.61
N VAL A 48 8.98 2.38 9.84
CA VAL A 48 8.45 3.17 10.96
C VAL A 48 7.84 2.22 11.98
N GLU A 49 8.54 1.99 13.09
CA GLU A 49 8.17 0.98 14.10
C GLU A 49 6.92 1.31 14.92
N ARG A 50 6.56 2.60 15.02
CA ARG A 50 5.46 3.08 15.87
C ARG A 50 4.55 4.00 15.09
N PHE A 51 3.89 3.44 14.10
CA PHE A 51 2.89 4.13 13.30
C PHE A 51 1.52 4.00 13.95
N ARG A 52 0.93 5.13 14.35
CA ARG A 52 -0.38 5.16 15.01
C ARG A 52 -1.49 5.25 13.98
N VAL A 53 -2.37 4.27 13.98
CA VAL A 53 -3.57 4.25 13.14
C VAL A 53 -4.82 4.35 14.00
N ARG A 54 -5.92 4.81 13.38
CA ARG A 54 -7.26 4.71 13.97
C ARG A 54 -7.97 3.54 13.31
N THR A 55 -8.49 2.65 14.13
CA THR A 55 -9.33 1.54 13.71
C THR A 55 -10.78 1.90 14.01
N ASP A 56 -11.72 1.29 13.28
CA ASP A 56 -13.15 1.41 13.56
C ASP A 56 -13.59 0.52 14.74
N ASP A 57 -12.66 -0.24 15.33
CA ASP A 57 -12.89 -1.07 16.52
C ASP A 57 -12.94 -0.25 17.83
N GLU A 58 -13.43 -0.90 18.90
CA GLU A 58 -13.70 -0.29 20.20
C GLU A 58 -12.46 0.29 20.90
N THR A 59 -11.24 -0.07 20.48
CA THR A 59 -10.00 0.46 21.07
C THR A 59 -9.61 1.81 20.47
N GLY A 60 -10.10 2.13 19.26
CA GLY A 60 -10.03 3.42 18.58
C GLY A 60 -8.62 3.86 18.15
N LYS A 61 -7.56 3.15 18.55
CA LYS A 61 -6.16 3.41 18.17
C LYS A 61 -5.31 2.13 18.25
N LEU A 62 -4.51 1.91 17.23
CA LEU A 62 -3.55 0.81 17.17
C LEU A 62 -2.15 1.33 16.83
N GLU A 63 -1.12 0.74 17.44
CA GLU A 63 0.27 0.92 17.01
C GLU A 63 0.65 -0.26 16.09
N ALA A 64 1.09 0.08 14.87
CA ALA A 64 1.56 -0.85 13.86
C ALA A 64 2.93 -0.38 13.34
N PHE A 65 3.61 -1.22 12.57
CA PHE A 65 4.72 -0.78 11.73
C PHE A 65 4.27 -0.58 10.28
N THR A 66 4.99 0.27 9.56
CA THR A 66 4.78 0.50 8.12
C THR A 66 6.10 0.90 7.45
N TYR A 67 6.09 0.99 6.12
CA TYR A 67 7.24 1.39 5.31
C TYR A 67 6.91 2.67 4.55
N ILE A 68 7.80 3.67 4.66
CA ILE A 68 7.63 4.96 4.00
C ILE A 68 8.84 5.20 3.09
N ALA A 69 8.62 5.52 1.82
CA ALA A 69 9.70 5.82 0.89
C ALA A 69 10.42 7.09 1.37
N ARG A 70 11.74 7.06 1.31
CA ARG A 70 12.59 8.20 1.59
C ARG A 70 12.33 9.31 0.58
N ASP A 71 12.46 10.56 1.02
CA ASP A 71 12.26 11.74 0.18
C ASP A 71 13.06 11.69 -1.14
N SER A 72 14.26 11.10 -1.13
CA SER A 72 15.10 10.96 -2.32
C SER A 72 14.56 9.96 -3.37
N PHE A 73 13.48 9.24 -3.08
CA PHE A 73 12.79 8.31 -3.98
C PHE A 73 11.37 8.80 -4.33
N LEU A 74 10.97 9.98 -3.84
CA LEU A 74 9.71 10.61 -4.22
C LEU A 74 9.87 11.34 -5.54
N ASP A 75 9.12 10.90 -6.54
CA ASP A 75 8.94 11.62 -7.79
C ASP A 75 7.45 11.96 -7.93
N PRO A 76 7.07 13.26 -7.83
CA PRO A 76 5.67 13.67 -7.87
C PRO A 76 5.02 13.46 -9.25
N ASP A 77 5.82 13.30 -10.30
CA ASP A 77 5.33 13.04 -11.66
C ASP A 77 5.20 11.53 -11.95
N LEU A 78 5.64 10.67 -11.01
CA LEU A 78 5.57 9.22 -11.15
C LEU A 78 4.13 8.74 -11.02
N LYS A 79 3.63 8.14 -12.11
CA LYS A 79 2.28 7.55 -12.15
C LYS A 79 2.37 6.03 -11.96
N PRO A 80 1.43 5.43 -11.23
CA PRO A 80 1.38 3.98 -11.12
C PRO A 80 1.09 3.35 -12.48
N TYR A 81 1.58 2.12 -12.67
CA TYR A 81 1.15 1.33 -13.82
C TYR A 81 -0.34 0.97 -13.71
N ASP A 82 -0.99 0.83 -14.85
CA ASP A 82 -2.40 0.45 -14.96
C ASP A 82 -2.74 -0.85 -14.20
N TRP A 83 -1.91 -1.88 -14.36
CA TRP A 83 -2.07 -3.16 -13.68
C TRP A 83 -1.86 -3.05 -12.17
N TYR A 84 -1.01 -2.13 -11.72
CA TYR A 84 -0.75 -1.91 -10.31
C TYR A 84 -1.93 -1.22 -9.64
N LEU A 85 -2.47 -0.16 -10.25
CA LEU A 85 -3.66 0.51 -9.72
C LEU A 85 -4.84 -0.46 -9.60
N ARG A 86 -5.04 -1.33 -10.60
CA ARG A 86 -6.08 -2.37 -10.54
C ARG A 86 -5.89 -3.31 -9.35
N LEU A 87 -4.65 -3.69 -9.03
CA LEU A 87 -4.34 -4.53 -7.87
C LEU A 87 -4.68 -3.80 -6.56
N VAL A 88 -4.33 -2.51 -6.44
CA VAL A 88 -4.68 -1.68 -5.28
C VAL A 88 -6.19 -1.60 -5.09
N VAL A 89 -6.94 -1.31 -6.16
CA VAL A 89 -8.41 -1.21 -6.14
C VAL A 89 -9.03 -2.56 -5.78
N ALA A 90 -8.52 -3.67 -6.32
CA ALA A 90 -9.01 -5.00 -5.99
C ALA A 90 -8.83 -5.31 -4.50
N GLY A 91 -7.64 -5.08 -3.94
CA GLY A 91 -7.40 -5.28 -2.50
C GLY A 91 -8.24 -4.35 -1.62
N ALA A 92 -8.44 -3.09 -2.03
CA ALA A 92 -9.30 -2.16 -1.30
C ALA A 92 -10.77 -2.65 -1.25
N ARG A 93 -11.28 -3.17 -2.37
CA ARG A 93 -12.62 -3.75 -2.44
C ARG A 93 -12.72 -5.06 -1.65
N GLU A 94 -11.73 -5.94 -1.76
CA GLU A 94 -11.67 -7.21 -1.02
C GLU A 94 -11.74 -7.00 0.50
N HIS A 95 -11.06 -5.98 1.01
CA HIS A 95 -11.06 -5.61 2.43
C HIS A 95 -12.17 -4.63 2.81
N ALA A 96 -13.14 -4.38 1.92
CA ALA A 96 -14.31 -3.53 2.16
C ALA A 96 -13.96 -2.11 2.65
N LEU A 97 -12.93 -1.50 2.08
CA LEU A 97 -12.62 -0.08 2.33
C LEU A 97 -13.79 0.80 1.88
N PRO A 98 -13.96 2.00 2.46
CA PRO A 98 -15.06 2.90 2.11
C PRO A 98 -15.13 3.17 0.61
N GLU A 99 -16.32 3.07 0.03
CA GLU A 99 -16.51 3.21 -1.43
C GLU A 99 -16.01 4.56 -1.97
N GLU A 100 -16.17 5.64 -1.18
CA GLU A 100 -15.64 6.97 -1.52
C GLU A 100 -14.11 6.97 -1.64
N TYR A 101 -13.42 6.16 -0.84
CA TYR A 101 -11.97 6.03 -0.86
C TYR A 101 -11.52 5.15 -2.04
N VAL A 102 -12.24 4.06 -2.31
CA VAL A 102 -12.00 3.22 -3.50
C VAL A 102 -12.14 4.03 -4.78
N ALA A 103 -13.21 4.83 -4.90
CA ALA A 103 -13.44 5.71 -6.04
C ALA A 103 -12.34 6.78 -6.19
N ALA A 104 -11.86 7.34 -5.08
CA ALA A 104 -10.74 8.28 -5.09
C ALA A 104 -9.46 7.63 -5.63
N ILE A 105 -9.12 6.42 -5.18
CA ILE A 105 -7.96 5.66 -5.70
C ILE A 105 -8.14 5.36 -7.19
N GLU A 106 -9.29 4.83 -7.59
CA GLU A 106 -9.60 4.44 -8.97
C GLU A 106 -9.51 5.61 -9.96
N SER A 107 -9.70 6.85 -9.49
CA SER A 107 -9.55 8.07 -10.30
C SER A 107 -8.08 8.47 -10.60
N THR A 108 -7.11 7.78 -10.00
CA THR A 108 -5.68 8.07 -10.18
C THR A 108 -5.24 7.84 -11.62
N GLN A 109 -4.52 8.80 -12.19
CA GLN A 109 -3.98 8.65 -13.55
C GLN A 109 -2.90 7.56 -13.58
N THR A 110 -3.00 6.65 -14.53
CA THR A 110 -2.04 5.56 -14.73
C THR A 110 -1.24 5.75 -16.02
N VAL A 111 -0.16 4.98 -16.11
CA VAL A 111 0.60 4.81 -17.35
C VAL A 111 0.64 3.34 -17.74
N CYS A 112 0.64 3.06 -19.05
CA CYS A 112 0.79 1.69 -19.52
C CYS A 112 2.24 1.23 -19.32
N ASP A 113 2.43 0.04 -18.74
CA ASP A 113 3.73 -0.59 -18.66
C ASP A 113 4.18 -1.09 -20.03
N ARG A 114 5.27 -0.53 -20.55
CA ARG A 114 5.84 -0.93 -21.84
C ARG A 114 6.51 -2.32 -21.78
N VAL A 115 6.83 -2.80 -20.58
CA VAL A 115 7.48 -4.10 -20.36
C VAL A 115 6.40 -5.13 -20.04
N GLN A 116 5.88 -5.79 -21.08
CA GLN A 116 4.72 -6.69 -20.93
C GLN A 116 5.02 -7.94 -20.12
N ASP A 117 6.27 -8.40 -20.15
CA ASP A 117 6.77 -9.61 -19.49
C ASP A 117 7.38 -9.34 -18.10
N ARG A 118 7.19 -8.12 -17.56
CA ARG A 118 7.60 -7.80 -16.19
C ARG A 118 7.01 -8.84 -15.22
N PRO A 119 7.83 -9.53 -14.41
CA PRO A 119 7.33 -10.59 -13.52
C PRO A 119 6.19 -10.14 -12.59
N SER A 120 6.32 -8.96 -11.97
CA SER A 120 5.28 -8.41 -11.10
C SER A 120 3.98 -8.06 -11.83
N ARG A 121 4.06 -7.67 -13.11
CA ARG A 121 2.88 -7.46 -13.95
C ARG A 121 2.15 -8.77 -14.21
N ILE A 122 2.89 -9.82 -14.55
CA ILE A 122 2.32 -11.15 -14.79
C ILE A 122 1.64 -11.66 -13.52
N GLU A 123 2.32 -11.58 -12.38
CA GLU A 123 1.78 -11.98 -11.08
C GLU A 123 0.50 -11.21 -10.73
N ALA A 124 0.50 -9.89 -10.88
CA ALA A 124 -0.68 -9.07 -10.63
C ALA A 124 -1.86 -9.44 -11.54
N LEU A 125 -1.61 -9.73 -12.82
CA LEU A 125 -2.66 -10.15 -13.74
C LEU A 125 -3.24 -11.53 -13.39
N VAL A 126 -2.43 -12.45 -12.86
CA VAL A 126 -2.89 -13.74 -12.36
C VAL A 126 -3.80 -13.55 -11.15
N LEU A 127 -3.37 -12.75 -10.17
CA LEU A 127 -4.17 -12.44 -8.98
C LEU A 127 -5.50 -11.79 -9.36
N LEU A 128 -5.47 -10.79 -10.25
CA LEU A 128 -6.68 -10.08 -10.73
C LEU A 128 -7.63 -10.99 -11.53
N GLY A 129 -7.11 -12.03 -12.19
CA GLY A 129 -7.93 -13.01 -12.92
C GLY A 129 -8.53 -14.10 -12.03
N ALA A 130 -7.96 -14.31 -10.84
CA ALA A 130 -8.47 -15.28 -9.86
C ALA A 130 -9.63 -14.74 -9.02
N THR A 131 -9.84 -13.42 -9.01
CA THR A 131 -10.90 -12.74 -8.23
C THR A 131 -12.22 -12.53 -9.00
N SER A 132 -12.47 -13.27 -10.10
CA SER A 132 -13.72 -13.20 -10.90
C SER A 132 -14.70 -14.35 -10.63
#